data_AF-A0A6A5REA5-F1
#
_entry.id   AF-A0A6A5REA5-F1
#
_cell.length_a   1.000
_cell.length_b   1.000
_cell.length_c   1.000
_cell.angle_alpha   90.00
_cell.angle_beta   90.00
_cell.angle_gamma   90.00
#
_symmetry.space_group_name_H-M   'P 1'
#
loop_
_entity.id
_entity.type
_entity.pdbx_description
1 polymer ?
#
loop_
_entity_poly.entity_id
_entity_poly.type
_entity_poly.pdbx_seq_one_letter_code
_entity_poly.pdbx_strand_id
1 'polypeptide(L)'
;MSICLQRQSFAVDTHIHLITGLWGWRPKDASREKAQAHLDAMIPVELKFALHYLFIVHGRECPQCCGNANAKALCEFKQEVKKIEARGV
;
A
#
# COMPACT_ATOMS: atom_id res chain seq x y z
N MET A 1 -9.99 9.95 10.62
CA MET A 1 -11.32 9.70 11.25
C MET A 1 -12.23 8.91 10.30
N SER A 2 -11.92 7.65 9.96
CA SER A 2 -12.80 6.82 9.09
C SER A 2 -12.94 5.36 9.53
N ILE A 3 -12.02 4.86 10.35
CA ILE A 3 -12.01 3.46 10.79
C ILE A 3 -13.15 3.17 11.80
N CYS A 4 -13.57 4.18 12.57
CA CYS A 4 -14.58 4.02 13.63
C CYS A 4 -16.05 4.00 13.15
N LEU A 5 -16.33 4.14 11.85
CA LEU A 5 -17.70 4.29 11.33
C LEU A 5 -18.14 3.22 10.32
N GLN A 6 -17.40 2.10 10.19
CA GLN A 6 -17.66 1.08 9.14
C GLN A 6 -17.84 1.71 7.73
N ARG A 7 -17.24 2.88 7.50
CA ARG A 7 -17.32 3.50 6.18
C ARG A 7 -16.56 2.61 5.22
N GLN A 8 -17.24 2.20 4.16
CA GLN A 8 -16.70 1.33 3.11
C GLN A 8 -15.54 1.97 2.34
N SER A 9 -15.14 3.21 2.67
CA SER A 9 -14.07 3.95 2.02
C SER A 9 -12.69 3.59 2.59
N PHE A 10 -11.76 3.21 1.73
CA PHE A 10 -10.37 2.94 2.05
C PHE A 10 -9.63 4.24 2.37
N ALA A 11 -9.29 4.46 3.64
CA ALA A 11 -8.57 5.67 4.04
C ALA A 11 -7.12 5.61 3.57
N VAL A 12 -6.67 6.60 2.81
CA VAL A 12 -5.28 6.72 2.35
C VAL A 12 -4.54 7.71 3.22
N ASP A 13 -3.68 7.21 4.11
CA ASP A 13 -2.72 8.02 4.85
C ASP A 13 -1.42 8.23 4.05
N THR A 14 -0.51 9.07 4.54
CA THR A 14 0.82 9.35 4.03
C THR A 14 1.65 8.09 3.75
N HIS A 15 1.73 7.15 4.70
CA HIS A 15 2.46 5.89 4.51
C HIS A 15 1.86 5.04 3.38
N ILE A 16 0.54 4.93 3.34
CA ILE A 16 -0.19 4.20 2.31
C ILE A 16 0.00 4.86 0.94
N HIS A 17 -0.07 6.19 0.89
CA HIS A 17 0.19 6.97 -0.31
C HIS A 17 1.66 6.91 -0.77
N LEU A 18 2.62 6.62 0.10
CA LEU A 18 4.00 6.40 -0.36
C LEU A 18 4.15 4.99 -0.94
N ILE A 19 3.76 3.97 -0.17
CA ILE A 19 3.94 2.56 -0.53
C ILE A 19 3.20 2.19 -1.82
N THR A 20 1.92 2.57 -1.94
CA THR A 20 1.12 2.20 -3.11
C THR A 20 1.65 2.82 -4.41
N GLY A 21 2.42 3.91 -4.31
CA GLY A 21 3.10 4.52 -5.46
C GLY A 21 4.41 3.81 -5.80
N LEU A 22 5.15 3.38 -4.78
CA LEU A 22 6.38 2.59 -4.93
C LEU A 22 6.12 1.20 -5.53
N TRP A 23 4.99 0.58 -5.18
CA TRP A 23 4.61 -0.76 -5.62
C TRP A 23 3.78 -0.77 -6.91
N GLY A 24 3.43 0.40 -7.46
CA GLY A 24 2.64 0.50 -8.68
C GLY A 24 1.16 0.13 -8.51
N TRP A 25 0.64 0.13 -7.28
CA TRP A 25 -0.79 -0.10 -6.98
C TRP A 25 -1.68 1.11 -7.33
N ARG A 26 -1.08 2.25 -7.67
CA ARG A 26 -1.77 3.40 -8.24
C ARG A 26 -0.91 4.10 -9.29
N PRO A 27 -1.52 4.94 -10.15
CA PRO A 27 -0.76 5.83 -11.02
C PRO A 27 0.14 6.79 -10.22
N LYS A 28 1.37 7.02 -10.71
CA LYS A 28 2.37 7.88 -10.03
C LYS A 28 1.90 9.32 -9.87
N ASP A 29 1.15 9.84 -10.85
CA ASP A 29 0.60 11.20 -10.87
C ASP A 29 -0.76 11.35 -10.16
N ALA A 30 -1.26 10.29 -9.50
CA ALA A 30 -2.54 10.36 -8.81
C ALA A 30 -2.43 11.23 -7.53
N SER A 31 -3.28 12.27 -7.45
CA SER A 31 -3.50 13.03 -6.20
C SER A 31 -4.03 12.12 -5.09
N ARG A 32 -4.02 12.58 -3.84
CA ARG A 32 -4.46 11.78 -2.69
C ARG A 32 -5.90 11.28 -2.84
N GLU A 33 -6.79 12.12 -3.35
CA GLU A 33 -8.20 11.83 -3.58
C GLU A 33 -8.38 10.80 -4.70
N LYS A 34 -7.64 10.96 -5.81
CA LYS A 34 -7.65 10.00 -6.92
C LYS A 34 -7.07 8.64 -6.49
N ALA A 35 -6.00 8.67 -5.70
CA ALA A 35 -5.40 7.47 -5.12
C ALA A 35 -6.40 6.73 -4.21
N GLN A 36 -7.13 7.48 -3.38
CA GLN A 36 -8.18 6.93 -2.54
C GLN A 36 -9.30 6.30 -3.37
N ALA A 37 -9.84 7.00 -4.37
CA ALA A 37 -10.88 6.45 -5.24
C ALA A 37 -10.40 5.19 -6.00
N HIS A 38 -9.16 5.18 -6.48
CA HIS A 38 -8.58 4.04 -7.19
C HIS A 38 -8.43 2.82 -6.29
N LEU A 39 -7.82 2.98 -5.12
CA LEU A 39 -7.62 1.88 -4.17
C LEU A 39 -8.95 1.38 -3.60
N ASP A 40 -9.92 2.28 -3.41
CA ASP A 40 -11.25 1.92 -2.93
C ASP A 40 -12.04 1.04 -3.91
N ALA A 41 -11.85 1.27 -5.22
CA ALA A 41 -12.46 0.48 -6.29
C ALA A 41 -11.73 -0.85 -6.54
N MET A 42 -10.41 -0.89 -6.34
CA MET A 42 -9.60 -2.08 -6.57
C MET A 42 -9.67 -3.09 -5.41
N ILE A 43 -9.84 -2.61 -4.17
CA ILE A 43 -9.75 -3.44 -2.97
C ILE A 43 -11.15 -3.86 -2.50
N PRO A 44 -11.46 -5.16 -2.39
CA PRO A 44 -12.71 -5.65 -1.81
C PRO A 44 -12.93 -5.17 -0.38
N VAL A 45 -14.19 -4.88 -0.01
CA VAL A 45 -14.54 -4.28 1.29
C VAL A 45 -14.02 -5.06 2.49
N GLU A 46 -14.05 -6.39 2.42
CA GLU A 46 -13.54 -7.30 3.47
C GLU A 46 -12.03 -7.16 3.71
N LEU A 47 -11.26 -6.81 2.67
CA LEU A 47 -9.81 -6.67 2.76
C LEU A 47 -9.38 -5.24 3.08
N LYS A 48 -10.27 -4.24 2.96
CA LYS A 48 -9.92 -2.82 3.17
C LYS A 48 -9.27 -2.57 4.53
N PHE A 49 -9.81 -3.16 5.60
CA PHE A 49 -9.25 -2.98 6.95
C PHE A 49 -7.90 -3.68 7.11
N ALA A 50 -7.81 -4.96 6.72
CA ALA A 50 -6.60 -5.75 6.84
C ALA A 50 -5.44 -5.13 6.04
N LEU A 51 -5.69 -4.76 4.78
CA LEU A 51 -4.70 -4.12 3.93
C LEU A 51 -4.30 -2.74 4.44
N HIS A 52 -5.25 -1.93 4.93
CA HIS A 52 -4.94 -0.63 5.52
C HIS A 52 -3.94 -0.76 6.67
N TYR A 53 -4.18 -1.70 7.60
CA TYR A 53 -3.26 -1.97 8.70
C TYR A 53 -1.90 -2.48 8.20
N LEU A 54 -1.88 -3.46 7.29
CA LEU A 54 -0.64 -4.03 6.75
C LEU A 54 0.22 -2.97 6.04
N PHE A 55 -0.38 -2.07 5.28
CA PHE A 55 0.36 -0.98 4.64
C PHE A 55 0.96 -0.02 5.67
N ILE A 56 0.25 0.31 6.75
CA ILE A 56 0.79 1.17 7.80
C ILE A 56 1.96 0.50 8.50
N VAL A 57 1.80 -0.75 8.92
CA VAL A 57 2.86 -1.52 9.59
C VAL A 57 4.09 -1.62 8.69
N HIS A 58 3.91 -2.06 7.45
CA HIS A 58 5.02 -2.17 6.50
C HIS A 58 5.69 -0.81 6.21
N GLY A 59 4.91 0.27 6.09
CA GLY A 59 5.43 1.61 5.82
C GLY A 59 6.24 2.21 6.95
N ARG A 60 6.08 1.68 8.16
CA ARG A 60 6.84 2.08 9.34
C ARG A 60 8.05 1.18 9.57
N GLU A 61 7.89 -0.13 9.40
CA GLU A 61 8.91 -1.13 9.73
C GLU A 61 9.87 -1.41 8.57
N CYS A 62 9.42 -1.29 7.32
CA CYS A 62 10.27 -1.62 6.17
C CYS A 62 11.33 -0.52 5.93
N PRO A 63 12.63 -0.82 6.07
CA PRO A 63 13.70 0.16 5.89
C PRO A 63 13.84 0.66 4.44
N GLN A 64 13.24 -0.03 3.47
CA GLN A 64 13.30 0.33 2.05
C GLN A 64 12.06 1.09 1.57
N CYS A 65 10.92 0.99 2.29
CA CYS A 65 9.65 1.60 1.88
C CYS A 65 9.18 2.71 2.85
N CYS A 66 9.89 2.92 3.95
CA CYS A 66 9.63 4.02 4.87
C CYS A 66 10.08 5.37 4.30
N GLY A 67 9.65 6.48 4.92
CA GLY A 67 9.99 7.83 4.47
C GLY A 67 11.50 8.15 4.49
N ASN A 68 12.30 7.39 5.26
CA ASN A 68 13.76 7.45 5.28
C ASN A 68 14.37 6.24 4.55
N ALA A 69 13.86 5.95 3.35
CA ALA A 69 14.16 4.73 2.62
C ALA A 69 15.66 4.57 2.34
N ASN A 70 16.23 3.47 2.85
CA ASN A 70 17.53 2.99 2.45
C ASN A 70 17.38 2.14 1.19
N ALA A 71 17.84 2.67 0.04
CA ALA A 71 17.71 2.00 -1.26
C ALA A 71 18.40 0.62 -1.34
N LYS A 72 19.34 0.34 -0.42
CA LYS A 72 20.04 -0.96 -0.30
C LYS A 72 19.36 -1.96 0.62
N ALA A 73 18.33 -1.55 1.36
CA ALA A 73 17.68 -2.42 2.33
C ALA A 73 16.73 -3.41 1.66
N LEU A 74 16.54 -4.58 2.28
CA LEU A 74 15.69 -5.63 1.75
C LEU A 74 14.22 -5.35 2.11
N CYS A 75 13.33 -5.55 1.15
CA CYS A 75 11.88 -5.48 1.33
C CYS A 75 11.27 -6.86 1.05
N GLU A 76 10.64 -7.44 2.06
CA GLU A 76 10.01 -8.76 1.99
C GLU A 76 8.97 -8.82 0.86
N PHE A 77 8.12 -7.79 0.73
CA PHE A 77 7.14 -7.71 -0.34
C PHE A 77 7.78 -7.80 -1.73
N LYS A 78 8.85 -7.05 -1.99
CA LYS A 78 9.55 -7.11 -3.29
C LYS A 78 10.20 -8.47 -3.55
N GLN A 79 10.66 -9.15 -2.50
CA GLN A 79 11.22 -10.50 -2.65
C GLN A 79 10.13 -11.50 -3.01
N GLU A 80 8.98 -11.45 -2.34
CA GLU A 80 7.85 -12.33 -2.63
C GLU A 80 7.26 -12.06 -4.03
N VAL A 81 7.12 -10.81 -4.44
CA VAL A 81 6.69 -10.47 -5.81
C VAL A 81 7.65 -11.08 -6.84
N LYS A 82 8.96 -10.92 -6.67
CA LYS A 82 9.96 -11.55 -7.55
C LYS A 82 9.85 -13.08 -7.57
N LYS A 83 9.54 -13.70 -6.43
CA LYS A 83 9.33 -15.15 -6.35
C LYS A 83 8.05 -15.58 -7.08
N ILE A 84 6.98 -14.78 -6.99
CA ILE A 84 5.72 -15.04 -7.70
C ILE A 84 5.91 -14.87 -9.21
N GLU A 85 6.57 -13.79 -9.65
CA GLU A 85 6.92 -13.57 -11.05
C GLU A 85 7.79 -14.71 -11.61
N ALA A 86 8.76 -15.19 -10.82
CA ALA A 86 9.60 -16.33 -11.19
C ALA A 86 8.82 -17.67 -11.24
N ARG A 87 7.66 -17.75 -10.57
CA ARG A 87 6.79 -18.94 -10.59
C ARG A 87 5.80 -18.96 -11.75
N GLY A 88 5.73 -17.89 -12.55
CA GLY A 88 5.02 -17.88 -13.84
C GLY A 88 3.51 -18.13 -13.74
N VAL A 89 2.82 -17.42 -12.83
CA VAL A 89 1.35 -17.28 -12.85
C VAL A 89 0.98 -16.00 -13.58
#